data_AF-X1KX51-F1
#
_entry.id   AF-X1KX51-F1
#
_cell.length_a   1.000
_cell.length_b   1.000
_cell.length_c   1.000
_cell.angle_alpha   90.00
_cell.angle_beta   90.00
_cell.angle_gamma   90.00
#
_symmetry.space_group_name_H-M   'P 1'
#
loop_
_entity.id
_entity.type
_entity.pdbx_description
1 polymer ?
#
loop_
_entity_poly.entity_id
_entity_poly.type
_entity_poly.pdbx_seq_one_letter_code
_entity_poly.pdbx_strand_id
1 'polypeptide(L)' 'MIIDLHTHIFSPWVRERRDEYIKRDPCFSLLYSQQKAKLATAEELIASMDETGVDLSVVLNIGWASHELCVETNDYILNS' A
#
# COMPACT_ATOMS: atom_id res chain seq x y z
N MET A 1 -0.40 -22.70 -7.96
CA MET A 1 -1.41 -21.69 -7.58
C MET A 1 -1.27 -21.36 -6.11
N ILE A 2 -0.35 -20.45 -5.82
CA ILE A 2 -0.13 -19.81 -4.54
C ILE A 2 -0.90 -18.49 -4.58
N ILE A 3 -1.75 -18.27 -3.58
CA ILE A 3 -2.53 -17.04 -3.42
C ILE A 3 -2.08 -16.35 -2.14
N ASP A 4 -1.62 -15.11 -2.27
CA ASP A 4 -1.41 -14.22 -1.13
C ASP A 4 -2.65 -13.34 -0.94
N LEU A 5 -3.29 -13.45 0.22
CA LEU A 5 -4.51 -12.73 0.54
C LEU A 5 -4.26 -11.46 1.37
N HIS A 6 -3.01 -11.05 1.55
CA HIS A 6 -2.67 -9.91 2.40
C HIS A 6 -1.48 -9.09 1.89
N THR A 7 -1.71 -8.29 0.85
CA THR A 7 -0.69 -7.34 0.36
C THR A 7 -1.19 -5.90 0.43
N HIS A 8 -0.24 -4.95 0.42
CA HIS A 8 -0.51 -3.53 0.40
C HIS A 8 0.37 -2.86 -0.65
N ILE A 9 -0.24 -2.01 -1.47
CA ILE A 9 0.46 -1.09 -2.38
C ILE A 9 0.10 0.34 -2.02
N PHE A 10 0.95 1.28 -2.42
CA PHE A 10 0.78 2.70 -2.15
C PHE A 10 0.94 3.51 -3.41
N SER A 11 0.12 4.54 -3.55
CA SER A 11 0.23 5.45 -4.67
C SER A 11 1.57 6.22 -4.65
N PRO A 12 2.06 6.65 -5.82
CA PRO A 12 3.27 7.46 -5.91
C PRO A 12 3.22 8.69 -5.01
N TRP A 13 2.06 9.34 -4.93
CA TRP A 13 1.89 10.56 -4.14
C TRP A 13 1.86 10.34 -2.63
N VAL A 14 1.44 9.16 -2.14
CA VAL A 14 1.57 8.80 -0.71
C VAL A 14 3.05 8.56 -0.39
N ARG A 15 3.79 7.92 -1.32
CA ARG A 15 5.22 7.68 -1.18
C ARG A 15 6.04 8.97 -1.19
N GLU A 16 5.74 9.89 -2.11
CA GLU A 16 6.39 11.21 -2.22
C GLU A 16 6.08 12.11 -1.02
N ARG A 17 4.84 12.08 -0.52
CA ARG A 17 4.36 12.91 0.60
C ARG A 17 4.32 12.16 1.93
N ARG A 18 5.18 11.14 2.10
CA ARG A 18 5.19 10.25 3.28
C ARG A 18 5.07 10.98 4.60
N ASP A 19 5.87 12.03 4.80
CA ASP A 19 5.89 12.82 6.04
C ASP A 19 4.58 13.57 6.31
N GLU A 20 3.85 13.94 5.26
CA GLU A 20 2.53 14.53 5.36
C GLU A 20 1.53 13.47 5.84
N TYR A 21 1.52 12.29 5.21
CA TYR A 21 0.60 11.20 5.57
C TYR A 21 0.87 10.64 6.97
N ILE A 22 2.14 10.58 7.42
CA ILE A 22 2.49 10.22 8.80
C ILE A 22 1.84 11.18 9.80
N LYS A 23 1.77 12.47 9.49
CA LYS A 23 1.12 13.45 10.38
C LYS A 23 -0.40 13.41 10.31
N ARG A 24 -0.96 12.96 9.19
CA ARG A 24 -2.40 12.97 8.91
C ARG A 24 -3.13 11.75 9.47
N ASP A 25 -2.47 10.59 9.58
CA ASP A 25 -3.13 9.35 9.98
C ASP A 25 -2.33 8.56 11.04
N PRO A 26 -2.94 8.20 12.19
CA PRO A 26 -2.24 7.50 13.27
C PRO A 26 -1.87 6.05 12.92
N CYS A 27 -2.69 5.35 12.12
CA CYS A 27 -2.41 3.98 11.70
C CYS A 27 -1.21 3.95 10.74
N PHE A 28 -1.21 4.85 9.77
CA PHE A 28 -0.10 5.01 8.84
C PHE A 28 1.18 5.46 9.55
N SER A 29 1.08 6.39 10.52
CA SER A 29 2.22 6.79 11.36
C SER A 29 2.82 5.60 12.11
N LEU A 30 1.97 4.74 12.70
CA LEU A 30 2.42 3.59 13.45
C LEU A 30 3.20 2.60 12.58
N LEU A 31 2.69 2.31 11.38
CA LEU A 31 3.23 1.28 10.50
C LEU A 31 4.39 1.78 9.61
N TYR A 32 4.35 3.05 9.20
CA TYR A 32 5.22 3.60 8.16
C TYR A 32 6.02 4.85 8.58
N SER A 33 6.14 5.17 9.88
CA SER A 33 7.03 6.26 10.32
C SER A 33 8.51 5.99 10.10
N GLN A 34 8.93 4.72 10.12
CA GLN A 34 10.34 4.36 9.94
C GLN A 34 10.71 4.33 8.47
N GLN A 35 11.74 5.06 8.04
CA GLN A 35 12.15 5.15 6.63
C GLN A 35 12.36 3.80 5.95
N LYS A 36 12.78 2.77 6.69
CA LYS A 36 12.98 1.40 6.18
C LYS A 36 11.67 0.66 5.84
N ALA A 37 10.52 1.09 6.37
CA ALA A 37 9.23 0.53 5.99
C ALA A 37 8.96 0.94 4.54
N LYS A 38 8.92 -0.05 3.65
CA LYS A 38 8.74 0.15 2.21
C LYS A 38 7.28 0.49 1.91
N LEU A 39 7.08 1.39 0.97
CA LEU A 39 5.78 1.70 0.36
C LEU A 39 5.84 1.15 -1.06
N ALA A 40 5.37 -0.07 -1.25
CA ALA A 40 5.48 -0.79 -2.51
C ALA A 40 4.51 -0.23 -3.56
N THR A 41 4.92 -0.20 -4.83
CA THR A 41 4.01 0.05 -5.97
C THR A 41 3.39 -1.25 -6.49
N ALA A 42 2.41 -1.15 -7.40
CA ALA A 42 1.84 -2.32 -8.07
C ALA A 42 2.89 -3.11 -8.88
N GLU A 43 3.78 -2.40 -9.58
CA GLU A 43 4.86 -3.01 -10.37
C GLU A 43 5.88 -3.73 -9.48
N GLU A 44 6.20 -3.16 -8.32
CA GLU A 44 7.09 -3.79 -7.33
C GLU A 44 6.43 -5.04 -6.72
N LEU A 45 5.11 -5.05 -6.53
CA LEU A 45 4.36 -6.24 -6.10
C LEU A 45 4.38 -7.33 -7.18
N ILE A 46 4.15 -7.00 -8.45
CA ILE A 46 4.19 -7.95 -9.57
C ILE A 46 5.59 -8.56 -9.70
N ALA A 47 6.65 -7.74 -9.66
CA ALA A 47 8.01 -8.25 -9.70
C ALA A 47 8.30 -9.22 -8.54
N SER A 48 7.84 -8.90 -7.33
CA SER A 48 7.95 -9.80 -6.18
C SER A 48 7.15 -11.10 -6.37
N MET A 49 5.98 -11.05 -7.01
CA MET A 49 5.18 -12.24 -7.32
C MET A 49 5.93 -13.15 -8.28
N ASP A 50 6.53 -12.60 -9.34
CA ASP A 50 7.34 -13.35 -10.31
C ASP A 50 8.56 -14.00 -9.66
N GLU A 51 9.27 -13.27 -8.78
CA GLU A 51 10.45 -13.77 -8.06
C GLU A 51 10.12 -14.91 -7.09
N THR A 52 8.93 -14.89 -6.49
CA THR A 52 8.53 -15.83 -5.43
C THR A 52 7.57 -16.93 -5.88
N GLY A 53 7.07 -16.86 -7.12
CA GLY A 53 6.10 -17.80 -7.67
C GLY A 53 4.69 -17.66 -7.08
N VAL A 54 4.30 -16.45 -6.63
CA VAL A 54 2.93 -16.16 -6.21
C VAL A 54 2.07 -15.92 -7.44
N ASP A 55 1.03 -16.73 -7.63
CA ASP A 55 0.18 -16.68 -8.83
C ASP A 55 -0.89 -15.57 -8.76
N LEU A 56 -1.35 -15.22 -7.55
CA LEU A 56 -2.35 -14.16 -7.32
C LEU A 56 -2.08 -13.47 -5.98
N SER A 57 -2.20 -12.14 -5.97
CA SER A 57 -2.20 -11.34 -4.74
C SER A 57 -3.49 -10.54 -4.61
N VAL A 58 -4.04 -10.47 -3.40
CA VAL A 58 -5.15 -9.56 -3.05
C VAL A 58 -4.59 -8.35 -2.34
N VAL A 59 -4.75 -7.19 -2.97
CA VAL A 59 -4.36 -5.90 -2.42
C VAL A 59 -5.45 -5.38 -1.49
N LEU A 60 -5.07 -5.06 -0.26
CA LEU A 60 -5.94 -4.39 0.70
C LEU A 60 -5.52 -2.94 0.86
N ASN A 61 -6.52 -2.09 1.10
CA ASN A 61 -6.25 -0.75 1.57
C ASN A 61 -5.68 -0.78 3.01
N ILE A 62 -4.97 0.29 3.38
CA ILE A 62 -4.58 0.52 4.76
C ILE A 62 -5.82 0.85 5.60
N GLY A 63 -5.73 0.56 6.90
CA GLY A 63 -6.73 0.97 7.88
C GLY A 63 -6.70 2.47 8.17
N TRP A 64 -6.91 3.31 7.16
CA TRP A 64 -7.01 4.75 7.30
C TRP A 64 -8.16 5.13 8.24
N ALA A 65 -7.94 6.11 9.10
CA ALA A 65 -8.97 6.62 10.01
C ALA A 65 -9.94 7.58 9.30
N SER A 66 -9.51 8.25 8.23
CA SER A 66 -10.35 9.16 7.45
C SER A 66 -11.07 8.42 6.31
N HIS A 67 -12.38 8.63 6.20
CA HIS A 67 -13.16 8.12 5.07
C HIS A 67 -12.68 8.69 3.72
N GLU A 68 -12.29 9.96 3.67
CA GLU A 68 -11.79 10.61 2.46
C GLU A 68 -10.51 9.93 1.97
N LEU A 69 -9.60 9.58 2.90
CA LEU A 69 -8.40 8.82 2.59
C LEU A 69 -8.73 7.41 2.12
N CYS A 70 -9.70 6.74 2.75
CA CYS A 70 -10.17 5.43 2.27
C CYS A 70 -10.65 5.50 0.83
N VAL A 71 -11.46 6.50 0.46
CA VAL A 71 -11.95 6.67 -0.91
C VAL A 71 -10.80 6.95 -1.87
N GLU A 72 -9.97 7.96 -1.59
CA GLU A 72 -8.83 8.34 -2.44
C GLU A 72 -7.91 7.15 -2.75
N THR A 73 -7.59 6.37 -1.72
CA THR A 73 -6.65 5.25 -1.86
C THR A 73 -7.31 3.97 -2.39
N ASN A 74 -8.60 3.75 -2.16
CA ASN A 74 -9.35 2.68 -2.84
C ASN A 74 -9.47 2.93 -4.33
N ASP A 75 -9.71 4.19 -4.75
CA ASP A 75 -9.78 4.55 -6.16
C ASP A 75 -8.42 4.30 -6.84
N TYR A 76 -7.31 4.57 -6.16
CA TYR A 76 -5.99 4.20 -6.65
C TYR A 76 -5.85 2.68 -6.81
N ILE A 77 -6.18 1.89 -5.78
CA ILE A 77 -6.08 0.42 -5.84
C ILE A 77 -6.92 -0.16 -6.98
N LEU A 78 -8.13 0.37 -7.21
CA LEU A 78 -9.02 -0.10 -8.28
C LEU A 78 -8.45 0.15 -9.69
N ASN A 79 -7.65 1.20 -9.85
CA ASN A 79 -7.05 1.58 -11.14
C ASN A 79 -5.57 1.15 -11.28
N SER A 80 -5.04 0.42 -10.31
CA SER A 80 -3.65 -0.07 -10.30
C SER A 80 -3.48 -1.38 -11.07
#